data_AF-A0A179G9M7-F1
#
_entry.id   AF-A0A179G9M7-F1
#
_cell.length_a   1.000
_cell.length_b   1.000
_cell.length_c   1.000
_cell.angle_alpha   90.00
_cell.angle_beta   90.00
_cell.angle_gamma   90.00
#
_symmetry.space_group_name_H-M   'P 1'
#
loop_
_entity.id
_entity.type
_entity.pdbx_description
1 polymer ?
#
loop_
_entity_poly.entity_id
_entity_poly.type
_entity_poly.pdbx_seq_one_letter_code
_entity_poly.pdbx_strand_id
1 'polypeptide(L)'
;MQRALPGAEAGTPALDDTAIEAVLDNPDGSQGQGGRPQSSAASVTINGAAARSCPSGGGDGDGDAEGRRLVTRLVRDKHGRFDFVRGSRLVNNLPFIVGFMELGNAGDFAANVWNDVPVPIYAIVFMAIGGVVAGVLSVFAFRDAFVSCRNVLFLRLQRREIEAERQRRVESGEPLLDINVYRAVTFREFGSETIARWFMDILLGFGAVLICIGTFMAIGGANYNVWFASNLLSGYIGNAPIAFYGLVNSGWCWYIFSKAQHHIEATAAPLKGSRAAALIKRRSRNVQTFCLINGTATILGGVGSMITATRWWGYVILIPVIMSSVFCNVWWRRRVGYTRAWAKPATFPALVPGELVANLEFAARAEVTIRENLDNPLEQFVADSTSLPDVLAFLERYDLFDDFCLRVISSVPEACSALGGSQSTCNELNIGVGEILASDKSLHAQLLDAAQGCMRELGAEHFRNCERYTAELLGTYYLIAGNVDFDGIEDAGGATESSEK
;
A
#
# COMPACT_ATOMS: atom_id res chain seq x y z
N MET A 1 3.64 7.13 -65.37
CA MET A 1 4.03 6.08 -64.41
C MET A 1 4.55 6.79 -63.15
N GLN A 2 3.73 7.37 -62.27
CA GLN A 2 2.67 6.79 -61.44
C GLN A 2 3.13 5.58 -60.62
N ARG A 3 3.65 5.86 -59.42
CA ARG A 3 3.36 5.08 -58.20
C ARG A 3 3.52 6.00 -57.00
N ALA A 4 2.38 6.47 -56.50
CA ALA A 4 2.21 7.06 -55.19
C ALA A 4 2.21 5.93 -54.14
N LEU A 5 2.86 6.17 -53.00
CA LEU A 5 2.72 5.38 -51.78
C LEU A 5 1.99 6.27 -50.75
N PRO A 6 0.99 5.74 -50.03
CA PRO A 6 0.15 6.53 -49.12
C PRO A 6 0.78 6.71 -47.73
N GLY A 7 0.35 7.78 -47.06
CA GLY A 7 0.88 8.27 -45.79
C GLY A 7 0.67 7.35 -44.58
N ALA A 8 1.62 7.43 -43.66
CA ALA A 8 1.49 6.93 -42.30
C ALA A 8 1.15 8.13 -41.40
N GLU A 9 -0.14 8.30 -41.11
CA GLU A 9 -0.59 9.14 -40.00
C GLU A 9 -0.26 8.41 -38.69
N ALA A 10 0.62 9.01 -37.89
CA ALA A 10 0.87 8.60 -36.52
C ALA A 10 -0.33 9.05 -35.66
N GLY A 11 -1.29 8.14 -35.45
CA GLY A 11 -2.38 8.32 -34.51
C GLY A 11 -1.86 8.26 -33.08
N THR A 12 -1.84 9.41 -32.41
CA THR A 12 -1.73 9.57 -30.96
C THR A 12 -2.89 8.81 -30.28
N PRO A 13 -2.67 7.90 -29.33
CA PRO A 13 -3.76 7.37 -28.53
C PRO A 13 -4.22 8.46 -27.56
N ALA A 14 -5.42 8.98 -27.78
CA ALA A 14 -6.13 9.83 -26.84
C ALA A 14 -6.31 9.05 -25.52
N LEU A 15 -5.90 9.68 -24.42
CA LEU A 15 -6.15 9.24 -23.06
C LEU A 15 -7.66 9.34 -22.80
N ASP A 16 -8.27 8.22 -22.44
CA ASP A 16 -9.67 8.17 -22.05
C ASP A 16 -9.79 8.50 -20.56
N ASP A 17 -9.87 9.79 -20.25
CA ASP A 17 -10.02 10.33 -18.89
C ASP A 17 -11.43 10.07 -18.29
N THR A 18 -12.34 9.44 -19.04
CA THR A 18 -13.73 9.22 -18.58
C THR A 18 -13.88 8.07 -17.57
N ALA A 19 -12.90 7.16 -17.47
CA ALA A 19 -12.96 6.04 -16.52
C ALA A 19 -12.63 6.46 -15.07
N ILE A 20 -12.03 7.63 -14.86
CA ILE A 20 -11.70 8.15 -13.52
C ILE A 20 -12.84 9.06 -12.99
N GLU A 21 -13.55 9.77 -13.86
CA GLU A 21 -14.71 10.60 -13.47
C GLU A 21 -16.00 9.78 -13.26
N ALA A 22 -16.19 8.66 -13.96
CA ALA A 22 -17.39 7.82 -13.81
C ALA A 22 -17.51 7.11 -12.43
N VAL A 23 -16.45 7.11 -11.62
CA VAL A 23 -16.46 6.60 -10.23
C VAL A 23 -16.73 7.73 -9.21
N LEU A 24 -16.73 9.00 -9.64
CA LEU A 24 -16.80 10.16 -8.76
C LEU A 24 -18.13 10.93 -8.80
N ASP A 25 -19.01 10.70 -9.78
CA ASP A 25 -20.33 11.35 -9.86
C ASP A 25 -21.49 10.35 -9.85
N ASN A 26 -21.92 9.94 -8.64
CA ASN A 26 -23.32 9.62 -8.40
C ASN A 26 -23.67 9.72 -6.90
N PRO A 27 -24.01 10.94 -6.40
CA PRO A 27 -24.62 11.10 -5.09
C PRO A 27 -26.14 10.96 -5.21
N ASP A 28 -26.76 10.29 -4.25
CA ASP A 28 -28.20 10.00 -4.15
C ASP A 28 -29.14 11.07 -4.73
N GLY A 29 -29.88 10.69 -5.78
CA GLY A 29 -31.07 11.38 -6.25
C GLY A 29 -32.32 10.67 -5.77
N SER A 30 -32.81 11.01 -4.58
CA SER A 30 -34.17 10.65 -4.12
C SER A 30 -34.74 11.78 -3.28
N GLN A 31 -35.36 12.75 -3.95
CA GLN A 31 -36.23 13.73 -3.30
C GLN A 31 -37.52 13.03 -2.84
N GLY A 32 -37.83 13.16 -1.55
CA GLY A 32 -39.10 12.72 -0.99
C GLY A 32 -40.28 13.53 -1.52
N GLN A 33 -41.31 12.83 -1.96
CA GLN A 33 -42.70 13.31 -1.91
C GLN A 33 -43.58 12.23 -1.30
N GLY A 34 -44.35 12.63 -0.29
CA GLY A 34 -45.16 11.74 0.53
C GLY A 34 -46.44 11.24 -0.16
N GLY A 35 -46.91 10.09 0.32
CA GLY A 35 -48.23 9.54 0.02
C GLY A 35 -48.42 8.20 0.72
N ARG A 36 -49.33 8.15 1.69
CA ARG A 36 -49.73 6.93 2.44
C ARG A 36 -50.45 5.90 1.54
N PRO A 37 -50.53 4.61 1.96
CA PRO A 37 -50.81 3.47 1.09
C PRO A 37 -52.29 3.06 1.05
N GLN A 38 -52.67 2.30 0.01
CA GLN A 38 -53.87 1.46 0.00
C GLN A 38 -53.52 0.03 -0.48
N SER A 39 -53.68 -0.92 0.45
CA SER A 39 -54.46 -2.17 0.34
C SER A 39 -54.56 -2.87 -1.03
N SER A 40 -54.10 -4.12 -1.13
CA SER A 40 -54.99 -5.30 -1.19
C SER A 40 -54.21 -6.60 -1.47
N ALA A 41 -54.69 -7.68 -0.86
CA ALA A 41 -54.20 -9.05 -0.88
C ALA A 41 -54.55 -9.86 -2.15
N ALA A 42 -53.80 -10.95 -2.39
CA ALA A 42 -54.19 -12.26 -2.94
C ALA A 42 -52.90 -13.08 -3.27
N SER A 43 -52.58 -14.20 -2.60
CA SER A 43 -52.97 -15.61 -2.90
C SER A 43 -52.70 -16.02 -4.36
N VAL A 44 -52.07 -17.14 -4.77
CA VAL A 44 -51.84 -18.48 -4.18
C VAL A 44 -51.15 -19.38 -5.26
N THR A 45 -50.45 -20.44 -4.82
CA THR A 45 -50.10 -21.72 -5.51
C THR A 45 -48.83 -21.91 -6.37
N ILE A 46 -48.21 -23.04 -6.02
CA ILE A 46 -47.02 -23.79 -6.45
C ILE A 46 -47.20 -24.55 -7.77
N ASN A 47 -46.15 -24.66 -8.60
CA ASN A 47 -45.72 -25.93 -9.25
C ASN A 47 -44.43 -25.78 -10.10
N GLY A 48 -43.51 -26.74 -9.96
CA GLY A 48 -42.86 -27.43 -11.09
C GLY A 48 -41.50 -26.94 -11.62
N ALA A 49 -40.43 -27.58 -11.13
CA ALA A 49 -39.26 -28.15 -11.85
C ALA A 49 -38.50 -27.38 -12.97
N ALA A 50 -37.17 -27.38 -12.78
CA ALA A 50 -36.08 -27.49 -13.77
C ALA A 50 -35.69 -26.27 -14.64
N ALA A 51 -34.56 -25.64 -14.30
CA ALA A 51 -33.39 -25.39 -15.15
C ALA A 51 -32.47 -24.37 -14.45
N ARG A 52 -31.21 -24.72 -14.19
CA ARG A 52 -30.22 -23.77 -13.64
C ARG A 52 -29.74 -22.86 -14.76
N SER A 53 -30.23 -21.62 -14.76
CA SER A 53 -29.70 -20.50 -15.53
C SER A 53 -28.86 -19.59 -14.62
N CYS A 54 -27.73 -19.09 -15.15
CA CYS A 54 -26.89 -18.07 -14.53
C CYS A 54 -27.72 -16.83 -14.15
N PRO A 55 -27.51 -16.21 -12.97
CA PRO A 55 -28.20 -14.95 -12.66
C PRO A 55 -27.39 -13.76 -13.18
N SER A 56 -27.99 -13.04 -14.13
CA SER A 56 -27.67 -11.67 -14.51
C SER A 56 -28.73 -10.73 -13.93
N GLY A 57 -28.29 -9.63 -13.30
CA GLY A 57 -29.09 -8.41 -13.10
C GLY A 57 -29.80 -8.30 -11.74
N GLY A 58 -29.71 -7.11 -11.14
CA GLY A 58 -30.10 -6.79 -9.77
C GLY A 58 -31.60 -6.67 -9.48
N GLY A 59 -31.90 -6.58 -8.18
CA GLY A 59 -33.21 -6.30 -7.61
C GLY A 59 -33.08 -6.14 -6.08
N ASP A 60 -33.55 -5.01 -5.56
CA ASP A 60 -33.61 -4.64 -4.15
C ASP A 60 -34.52 -5.54 -3.31
N GLY A 61 -34.24 -5.66 -2.01
CA GLY A 61 -35.21 -6.10 -1.00
C GLY A 61 -34.63 -6.96 0.12
N ASP A 62 -34.39 -6.30 1.27
CA ASP A 62 -34.56 -6.73 2.66
C ASP A 62 -34.54 -8.24 3.03
N GLY A 63 -33.72 -8.57 4.03
CA GLY A 63 -33.69 -9.87 4.71
C GLY A 63 -32.52 -10.76 4.33
N ASP A 64 -31.39 -10.60 5.04
CA ASP A 64 -30.67 -11.70 5.70
C ASP A 64 -29.34 -11.18 6.27
N ALA A 65 -29.41 -10.77 7.54
CA ALA A 65 -28.27 -10.53 8.41
C ALA A 65 -27.66 -11.87 8.88
N GLU A 66 -27.45 -12.80 7.96
CA GLU A 66 -26.96 -14.15 8.24
C GLU A 66 -25.75 -14.44 7.36
N GLY A 67 -24.56 -14.15 7.91
CA GLY A 67 -23.27 -14.63 7.41
C GLY A 67 -22.90 -14.21 5.98
N ARG A 68 -22.49 -12.94 5.80
CA ARG A 68 -21.80 -12.49 4.59
C ARG A 68 -20.54 -13.35 4.38
N ARG A 69 -20.67 -14.41 3.57
CA ARG A 69 -19.62 -15.40 3.31
C ARG A 69 -18.36 -14.70 2.85
N LEU A 70 -17.24 -15.19 3.36
CA LEU A 70 -15.89 -14.72 3.17
C LEU A 70 -15.43 -15.07 1.74
N VAL A 71 -15.57 -14.13 0.80
CA VAL A 71 -15.30 -14.36 -0.63
C VAL A 71 -14.12 -13.52 -1.13
N THR A 72 -13.14 -14.18 -1.74
CA THR A 72 -12.02 -13.58 -2.48
C THR A 72 -12.49 -13.15 -3.87
N ARG A 73 -12.34 -11.87 -4.21
CA ARG A 73 -12.63 -11.34 -5.55
C ARG A 73 -11.36 -11.18 -6.37
N LEU A 74 -11.29 -11.89 -7.50
CA LEU A 74 -10.22 -11.84 -8.48
C LEU A 74 -10.74 -11.25 -9.80
N VAL A 75 -9.91 -10.48 -10.50
CA VAL A 75 -10.27 -9.85 -11.77
C VAL A 75 -9.26 -10.21 -12.85
N ARG A 76 -9.72 -10.39 -14.07
CA ARG A 76 -8.86 -10.72 -15.20
C ARG A 76 -8.18 -9.45 -15.74
N ASP A 77 -6.86 -9.49 -15.87
CA ASP A 77 -6.06 -8.41 -16.42
C ASP A 77 -6.18 -8.32 -17.95
N LYS A 78 -5.59 -7.27 -18.53
CA LYS A 78 -5.51 -7.06 -19.99
C LYS A 78 -4.72 -8.15 -20.74
N HIS A 79 -4.05 -9.05 -20.03
CA HIS A 79 -3.27 -10.16 -20.57
C HIS A 79 -3.98 -11.51 -20.34
N GLY A 80 -5.23 -11.49 -19.87
CA GLY A 80 -6.04 -12.69 -19.65
C GLY A 80 -5.73 -13.44 -18.35
N ARG A 81 -4.89 -12.90 -17.47
CA ARG A 81 -4.50 -13.52 -16.20
C ARG A 81 -5.31 -12.95 -15.04
N PHE A 82 -5.69 -13.78 -14.08
CA PHE A 82 -6.35 -13.29 -12.87
C PHE A 82 -5.35 -12.60 -11.95
N ASP A 83 -5.78 -11.51 -11.32
CA ASP A 83 -5.04 -10.76 -10.31
C ASP A 83 -6.06 -10.20 -9.30
N PHE A 84 -5.59 -9.65 -8.18
CA PHE A 84 -6.46 -9.00 -7.21
C PHE A 84 -7.10 -7.75 -7.80
N VAL A 85 -8.30 -7.42 -7.30
CA VAL A 85 -8.98 -6.15 -7.64
C VAL A 85 -8.03 -4.99 -7.42
N ARG A 86 -7.93 -4.09 -8.40
CA ARG A 86 -6.99 -2.97 -8.32
C ARG A 86 -7.32 -2.09 -7.12
N GLY A 87 -6.32 -1.82 -6.27
CA GLY A 87 -6.50 -0.98 -5.09
C GLY A 87 -7.30 -1.64 -3.97
N SER A 88 -7.32 -2.98 -3.89
CA SER A 88 -7.93 -3.74 -2.79
C SER A 88 -6.98 -3.99 -1.61
N ARG A 89 -5.70 -3.63 -1.75
CA ARG A 89 -4.63 -3.95 -0.80
C ARG A 89 -3.62 -2.82 -0.70
N LEU A 90 -3.01 -2.69 0.47
CA LEU A 90 -1.78 -1.93 0.64
C LEU A 90 -0.60 -2.85 0.30
N VAL A 91 0.21 -2.48 -0.69
CA VAL A 91 1.32 -3.32 -1.16
C VAL A 91 2.66 -2.61 -0.97
N ASN A 92 3.61 -3.30 -0.34
CA ASN A 92 5.01 -2.87 -0.24
C ASN A 92 5.75 -3.16 -1.55
N ASN A 93 5.48 -2.36 -2.57
CA ASN A 93 6.01 -2.51 -3.93
C ASN A 93 7.01 -1.41 -4.32
N LEU A 94 7.70 -0.81 -3.34
CA LEU A 94 8.70 0.23 -3.59
C LEU A 94 9.83 -0.27 -4.51
N PRO A 95 10.01 0.31 -5.71
CA PRO A 95 11.06 -0.08 -6.63
C PRO A 95 12.43 0.24 -6.05
N PHE A 96 13.40 -0.65 -6.27
CA PHE A 96 14.79 -0.42 -5.85
C PHE A 96 15.39 0.83 -6.49
N ILE A 97 15.06 1.05 -7.78
CA ILE A 97 15.62 2.14 -8.60
C ILE A 97 15.29 3.52 -8.04
N VAL A 98 14.16 3.67 -7.33
CA VAL A 98 13.75 4.93 -6.70
C VAL A 98 14.74 5.36 -5.60
N GLY A 99 15.47 4.42 -4.98
CA GLY A 99 16.54 4.74 -4.04
C GLY A 99 17.74 5.47 -4.68
N PHE A 100 17.82 5.53 -6.01
CA PHE A 100 18.86 6.24 -6.75
C PHE A 100 18.37 7.59 -7.32
N MET A 101 17.17 8.06 -6.98
CA MET A 101 16.66 9.33 -7.50
C MET A 101 17.57 10.53 -7.16
N GLU A 102 18.14 10.55 -5.94
CA GLU A 102 19.08 11.59 -5.54
C GLU A 102 20.38 11.59 -6.36
N LEU A 103 20.76 10.44 -6.93
CA LEU A 103 21.89 10.37 -7.86
C LEU A 103 21.55 11.04 -9.20
N GLY A 104 20.30 10.90 -9.65
CA GLY A 104 19.79 11.62 -10.83
C GLY A 104 19.83 13.13 -10.65
N ASN A 105 19.43 13.60 -9.46
CA ASN A 105 19.49 15.02 -9.11
C ASN A 105 20.92 15.54 -9.13
N ALA A 106 21.89 14.78 -8.61
CA ALA A 106 23.31 15.15 -8.64
C ALA A 106 23.95 15.06 -10.05
N GLY A 107 23.23 14.55 -11.05
CA GLY A 107 23.71 14.42 -12.44
C GLY A 107 23.92 15.75 -13.15
N ASP A 108 23.36 16.84 -12.62
CA ASP A 108 23.54 18.21 -13.11
C ASP A 108 24.92 18.82 -12.80
N PHE A 109 25.81 18.07 -12.12
CA PHE A 109 27.17 18.50 -11.75
C PHE A 109 27.92 19.20 -12.88
N ALA A 110 28.02 18.54 -14.03
CA ALA A 110 28.78 19.09 -15.15
C ALA A 110 28.14 20.38 -15.68
N ALA A 111 26.79 20.46 -15.68
CA ALA A 111 26.01 21.62 -16.12
C ALA A 111 26.15 22.82 -15.18
N ASN A 112 26.35 22.60 -13.88
CA ASN A 112 26.47 23.68 -12.90
C ASN A 112 27.93 24.10 -12.63
N VAL A 113 28.91 23.20 -12.81
CA VAL A 113 30.32 23.47 -12.44
C VAL A 113 31.22 23.73 -13.64
N TRP A 114 30.95 23.12 -14.79
CA TRP A 114 31.84 23.16 -15.98
C TRP A 114 31.19 23.81 -17.21
N ASN A 115 30.10 24.55 -17.02
CA ASN A 115 29.35 25.23 -18.08
C ASN A 115 29.97 26.59 -18.45
N ASP A 116 31.26 26.56 -18.77
CA ASP A 116 31.99 27.67 -19.38
C ASP A 116 31.65 27.76 -20.88
N VAL A 117 31.61 28.95 -21.47
CA VAL A 117 31.33 29.11 -22.91
C VAL A 117 32.62 29.44 -23.65
N PRO A 118 33.04 28.65 -24.67
CA PRO A 118 32.41 27.41 -25.16
C PRO A 118 32.61 26.21 -24.22
N VAL A 119 31.61 25.33 -24.15
CA VAL A 119 31.62 24.19 -23.21
C VAL A 119 32.73 23.20 -23.57
N PRO A 120 33.62 22.83 -22.63
CA PRO A 120 34.64 21.82 -22.88
C PRO A 120 34.03 20.45 -23.24
N ILE A 121 34.67 19.71 -24.16
CA ILE A 121 34.15 18.42 -24.65
C ILE A 121 33.91 17.42 -23.51
N TYR A 122 34.82 17.34 -22.53
CA TYR A 122 34.65 16.45 -21.37
C TYR A 122 33.39 16.82 -20.57
N ALA A 123 33.10 18.11 -20.42
CA ALA A 123 31.93 18.59 -19.71
C ALA A 123 30.65 18.25 -20.48
N ILE A 124 30.66 18.40 -21.81
CA ILE A 124 29.55 17.97 -22.69
C ILE A 124 29.25 16.47 -22.51
N VAL A 125 30.28 15.62 -22.46
CA VAL A 125 30.10 14.17 -22.26
C VAL A 125 29.45 13.88 -20.91
N PHE A 126 29.92 14.49 -19.83
CA PHE A 126 29.34 14.30 -18.50
C PHE A 126 27.93 14.88 -18.37
N MET A 127 27.67 16.05 -18.98
CA MET A 127 26.33 16.65 -19.07
C MET A 127 25.37 15.71 -19.80
N ALA A 128 25.77 15.15 -20.95
CA ALA A 128 24.93 14.22 -21.70
C ALA A 128 24.59 12.98 -20.88
N ILE A 129 25.57 12.40 -20.16
CA ILE A 129 25.33 11.26 -19.26
C ILE A 129 24.37 11.65 -18.13
N GLY A 130 24.62 12.75 -17.44
CA GLY A 130 23.80 13.23 -16.33
C GLY A 130 22.36 13.53 -16.74
N GLY A 131 22.17 14.25 -17.85
CA GLY A 131 20.85 14.56 -18.40
C GLY A 131 20.08 13.32 -18.82
N VAL A 132 20.72 12.34 -19.47
CA VAL A 132 20.08 11.06 -19.82
C VAL A 132 19.68 10.28 -18.57
N VAL A 133 20.55 10.19 -17.56
CA VAL A 133 20.25 9.49 -16.30
C VAL A 133 19.07 10.14 -15.58
N ALA A 134 19.05 11.47 -15.47
CA ALA A 134 17.91 12.21 -14.90
C ALA A 134 16.61 11.96 -15.68
N GLY A 135 16.68 11.99 -17.01
CA GLY A 135 15.56 11.66 -17.89
C GLY A 135 15.01 10.25 -17.65
N VAL A 136 15.88 9.23 -17.60
CA VAL A 136 15.48 7.84 -17.34
C VAL A 136 14.88 7.68 -15.94
N LEU A 137 15.49 8.28 -14.92
CA LEU A 137 15.00 8.22 -13.55
C LEU A 137 13.64 8.90 -13.38
N SER A 138 13.37 10.00 -14.11
CA SER A 138 12.05 10.63 -14.08
C SER A 138 10.93 9.70 -14.56
N VAL A 139 11.18 8.87 -15.59
CA VAL A 139 10.21 7.87 -16.06
C VAL A 139 9.90 6.85 -14.96
N PHE A 140 10.93 6.40 -14.23
CA PHE A 140 10.74 5.48 -13.11
C PHE A 140 10.01 6.13 -11.94
N ALA A 141 10.28 7.41 -11.63
CA ALA A 141 9.58 8.16 -10.60
C ALA A 141 8.10 8.29 -10.94
N PHE A 142 7.74 8.74 -12.14
CA PHE A 142 6.33 8.84 -12.54
C PHE A 142 5.65 7.48 -12.54
N ARG A 143 6.34 6.42 -12.99
CA ARG A 143 5.82 5.05 -12.89
C ARG A 143 5.55 4.65 -11.44
N ASP A 144 6.44 4.98 -10.50
CA ASP A 144 6.22 4.69 -9.08
C ASP A 144 5.10 5.55 -8.50
N ALA A 145 4.95 6.81 -8.92
CA ALA A 145 3.83 7.67 -8.55
C ALA A 145 2.48 7.04 -8.97
N PHE A 146 2.39 6.45 -10.16
CA PHE A 146 1.17 5.73 -10.58
C PHE A 146 0.91 4.49 -9.71
N VAL A 147 1.97 3.78 -9.32
CA VAL A 147 1.85 2.58 -8.49
C VAL A 147 1.45 2.95 -7.06
N SER A 148 2.09 3.94 -6.45
CA SER A 148 1.79 4.43 -5.10
C SER A 148 0.42 5.12 -5.02
N CYS A 149 -0.04 5.77 -6.10
CA CYS A 149 -1.39 6.31 -6.20
C CYS A 149 -2.47 5.24 -5.93
N ARG A 150 -2.24 3.98 -6.35
CA ARG A 150 -3.18 2.87 -6.07
C ARG A 150 -3.27 2.56 -4.57
N ASN A 151 -2.14 2.59 -3.86
CA ASN A 151 -2.12 2.45 -2.40
C ASN A 151 -2.80 3.67 -1.73
N VAL A 152 -2.58 4.89 -2.24
CA VAL A 152 -3.24 6.11 -1.74
C VAL A 152 -4.76 6.04 -1.91
N LEU A 153 -5.24 5.59 -3.08
CA LEU A 153 -6.66 5.40 -3.36
C LEU A 153 -7.28 4.33 -2.43
N PHE A 154 -6.62 3.18 -2.27
CA PHE A 154 -7.02 2.14 -1.32
C PHE A 154 -7.20 2.72 0.09
N LEU A 155 -6.18 3.42 0.60
CA LEU A 155 -6.20 4.02 1.93
C LEU A 155 -7.25 5.12 2.06
N ARG A 156 -7.51 5.88 0.98
CA ARG A 156 -8.56 6.92 0.97
C ARG A 156 -9.95 6.30 1.08
N LEU A 157 -10.23 5.23 0.35
CA LEU A 157 -11.50 4.49 0.44
C LEU A 157 -11.68 3.90 1.83
N GLN A 158 -10.65 3.23 2.35
CA GLN A 158 -10.65 2.66 3.70
C GLN A 158 -10.95 3.71 4.78
N ARG A 159 -10.37 4.92 4.66
CA ARG A 159 -10.66 6.03 5.59
C ARG A 159 -12.10 6.52 5.52
N ARG A 160 -12.70 6.53 4.33
CA ARG A 160 -14.13 6.87 4.17
C ARG A 160 -15.02 5.84 4.87
N GLU A 161 -14.73 4.55 4.70
CA GLU A 161 -15.45 3.47 5.39
C GLU A 161 -15.30 3.57 6.91
N ILE A 162 -14.08 3.81 7.41
CA ILE A 162 -13.82 3.99 8.84
C ILE A 162 -14.60 5.18 9.41
N GLU A 163 -14.66 6.31 8.69
CA GLU A 163 -15.39 7.49 9.18
C GLU A 163 -16.92 7.29 9.12
N ALA A 164 -17.43 6.59 8.09
CA ALA A 164 -18.84 6.22 8.02
C ALA A 164 -19.25 5.28 9.18
N GLU A 165 -18.44 4.26 9.46
CA GLU A 165 -18.69 3.37 10.61
C GLU A 165 -18.58 4.12 11.94
N ARG A 166 -17.59 5.01 12.07
CA ARG A 166 -17.47 5.86 13.26
C ARG A 166 -18.74 6.65 13.50
N GLN A 167 -19.29 7.28 12.46
CA GLN A 167 -20.51 8.06 12.56
C GLN A 167 -21.70 7.17 12.96
N ARG A 168 -21.84 5.99 12.35
CA ARG A 168 -22.86 4.99 12.72
C ARG A 168 -22.77 4.62 14.20
N ARG A 169 -21.56 4.34 14.71
CA ARG A 169 -21.34 3.96 16.12
C ARG A 169 -21.61 5.10 17.09
N VAL A 170 -21.30 6.34 16.71
CA VAL A 170 -21.65 7.52 17.51
C VAL A 170 -23.17 7.64 17.65
N GLU A 171 -23.91 7.42 16.57
CA GLU A 171 -25.37 7.48 16.56
C GLU A 171 -26.02 6.33 17.35
N SER A 172 -25.42 5.14 17.30
CA SER A 172 -25.90 3.95 18.05
C SER A 172 -25.39 3.87 19.49
N GLY A 173 -24.48 4.76 19.91
CA GLY A 173 -23.87 4.72 21.24
C GLY A 173 -22.89 3.55 21.45
N GLU A 174 -22.33 3.01 20.37
CA GLU A 174 -21.37 1.90 20.40
C GLU A 174 -19.94 2.36 20.77
N PRO A 175 -19.10 1.48 21.35
CA PRO A 175 -17.71 1.79 21.65
C PRO A 175 -16.90 2.20 20.40
N LEU A 176 -16.10 3.27 20.55
CA LEU A 176 -15.34 3.88 19.47
C LEU A 176 -13.84 3.54 19.47
N LEU A 177 -13.36 2.82 20.49
CA LEU A 177 -11.92 2.59 20.68
C LEU A 177 -11.28 1.92 19.46
N ASP A 178 -11.83 0.80 19.02
CA ASP A 178 -11.30 0.02 17.88
C ASP A 178 -11.26 0.83 16.60
N ILE A 179 -12.35 1.56 16.33
CA ILE A 179 -12.45 2.42 15.15
C ILE A 179 -11.45 3.57 15.20
N ASN A 180 -11.21 4.15 16.37
CA ASN A 180 -10.19 5.19 16.55
C ASN A 180 -8.78 4.62 16.33
N VAL A 181 -8.51 3.37 16.73
CA VAL A 181 -7.25 2.66 16.44
C VAL A 181 -7.08 2.46 14.94
N TYR A 182 -8.07 1.89 14.24
CA TYR A 182 -8.02 1.72 12.78
C TYR A 182 -7.81 3.06 12.07
N ARG A 183 -8.50 4.12 12.50
CA ARG A 183 -8.37 5.47 11.96
C ARG A 183 -6.95 6.03 12.12
N ALA A 184 -6.34 5.84 13.28
CA ALA A 184 -4.98 6.31 13.58
C ALA A 184 -3.89 5.51 12.83
N VAL A 185 -4.05 4.20 12.71
CA VAL A 185 -3.15 3.37 11.88
C VAL A 185 -3.25 3.76 10.41
N THR A 186 -4.48 3.89 9.89
CA THR A 186 -4.71 4.26 8.49
C THR A 186 -4.28 5.69 8.19
N PHE A 187 -4.32 6.61 9.16
CA PHE A 187 -3.78 7.98 9.00
C PHE A 187 -2.28 7.95 8.76
N ARG A 188 -1.56 7.15 9.57
CA ARG A 188 -0.12 6.95 9.43
C ARG A 188 0.24 6.30 8.09
N GLU A 189 -0.49 5.25 7.70
CA GLU A 189 -0.29 4.59 6.40
C GLU A 189 -0.53 5.54 5.24
N PHE A 190 -1.67 6.25 5.25
CA PHE A 190 -2.05 7.20 4.21
C PHE A 190 -1.02 8.31 4.06
N GLY A 191 -0.62 8.94 5.16
CA GLY A 191 0.37 10.01 5.09
C GLY A 191 1.76 9.50 4.70
N SER A 192 2.15 8.30 5.10
CA SER A 192 3.45 7.72 4.66
C SER A 192 3.46 7.42 3.17
N GLU A 193 2.39 6.84 2.63
CA GLU A 193 2.30 6.57 1.19
C GLU A 193 2.17 7.87 0.38
N THR A 194 1.37 8.83 0.88
CA THR A 194 1.13 10.11 0.20
C THR A 194 2.38 10.99 0.21
N ILE A 195 2.98 11.23 1.39
CA ILE A 195 4.09 12.18 1.55
C ILE A 195 5.41 11.53 1.18
N ALA A 196 5.73 10.37 1.75
CA ALA A 196 7.06 9.78 1.63
C ALA A 196 7.28 9.00 0.32
N ARG A 197 6.24 8.83 -0.50
CA ARG A 197 6.32 8.14 -1.79
C ARG A 197 5.64 8.88 -2.93
N TRP A 198 4.31 8.96 -2.95
CA TRP A 198 3.58 9.54 -4.09
C TRP A 198 3.97 11.00 -4.39
N PHE A 199 3.99 11.84 -3.36
CA PHE A 199 4.36 13.25 -3.48
C PHE A 199 5.85 13.43 -3.79
N MET A 200 6.70 12.60 -3.18
CA MET A 200 8.14 12.53 -3.46
C MET A 200 8.41 12.23 -4.93
N ASP A 201 7.79 11.16 -5.46
CA ASP A 201 7.97 10.72 -6.84
C ASP A 201 7.54 11.80 -7.85
N ILE A 202 6.44 12.51 -7.58
CA ILE A 202 5.99 13.62 -8.43
C ILE A 202 7.01 14.77 -8.43
N LEU A 203 7.45 15.21 -7.24
CA LEU A 203 8.35 16.35 -7.13
C LEU A 203 9.75 16.04 -7.68
N LEU A 204 10.31 14.89 -7.34
CA LEU A 204 11.63 14.48 -7.82
C LEU A 204 11.57 14.08 -9.31
N GLY A 205 10.48 13.47 -9.77
CA GLY A 205 10.28 13.19 -11.20
C GLY A 205 10.20 14.47 -12.02
N PHE A 206 9.44 15.46 -11.56
CA PHE A 206 9.35 16.77 -12.21
C PHE A 206 10.70 17.52 -12.19
N GLY A 207 11.39 17.54 -11.03
CA GLY A 207 12.73 18.12 -10.90
C GLY A 207 13.72 17.48 -11.87
N ALA A 208 13.71 16.16 -11.99
CA ALA A 208 14.58 15.42 -12.91
C ALA A 208 14.30 15.73 -14.40
N VAL A 209 13.04 15.98 -14.78
CA VAL A 209 12.70 16.45 -16.14
C VAL A 209 13.30 17.83 -16.41
N LEU A 210 13.17 18.76 -15.46
CA LEU A 210 13.74 20.10 -15.58
C LEU A 210 15.27 20.06 -15.67
N ILE A 211 15.91 19.24 -14.83
CA ILE A 211 17.36 19.00 -14.87
C ILE A 211 17.78 18.44 -16.23
N CYS A 212 17.07 17.45 -16.76
CA CYS A 212 17.33 16.86 -18.07
C CYS A 212 17.27 17.91 -19.19
N ILE A 213 16.17 18.68 -19.25
CA ILE A 213 15.98 19.73 -20.26
C ILE A 213 17.07 20.81 -20.13
N GLY A 214 17.31 21.31 -18.92
CA GLY A 214 18.34 22.31 -18.66
C GLY A 214 19.73 21.82 -19.07
N THR A 215 20.08 20.59 -18.73
CA THR A 215 21.38 20.01 -19.07
C THR A 215 21.59 19.90 -20.59
N PHE A 216 20.56 19.52 -21.36
CA PHE A 216 20.66 19.51 -22.82
C PHE A 216 20.70 20.92 -23.42
N MET A 217 19.99 21.88 -22.82
CA MET A 217 20.09 23.31 -23.21
C MET A 217 21.50 23.86 -22.98
N ALA A 218 22.17 23.47 -21.89
CA ALA A 218 23.55 23.88 -21.60
C ALA A 218 24.53 23.45 -22.72
N ILE A 219 24.38 22.22 -23.23
CA ILE A 219 25.24 21.70 -24.30
C ILE A 219 25.13 22.53 -25.59
N GLY A 220 23.94 23.06 -25.89
CA GLY A 220 23.70 23.90 -27.07
C GLY A 220 23.98 25.40 -26.86
N GLY A 221 24.40 25.81 -25.67
CA GLY A 221 24.37 27.19 -25.20
C GLY A 221 25.53 28.08 -25.68
N ALA A 222 25.58 28.44 -26.96
CA ALA A 222 26.40 29.58 -27.42
C ALA A 222 25.70 30.94 -27.23
N ASN A 223 24.39 30.94 -26.93
CA ASN A 223 23.56 32.13 -26.71
C ASN A 223 23.36 32.38 -25.21
N TYR A 224 23.66 33.59 -24.73
CA TYR A 224 23.54 33.98 -23.33
C TYR A 224 22.16 33.73 -22.73
N ASN A 225 21.07 33.93 -23.49
CA ASN A 225 19.72 33.69 -23.00
C ASN A 225 19.43 32.19 -22.78
N VAL A 226 20.00 31.32 -23.61
CA VAL A 226 19.88 29.86 -23.48
C VAL A 226 20.71 29.38 -22.30
N TRP A 227 21.92 29.92 -22.11
CA TRP A 227 22.76 29.65 -20.95
C TRP A 227 22.10 30.07 -19.63
N PHE A 228 21.53 31.28 -19.58
CA PHE A 228 20.84 31.79 -18.39
C PHE A 228 19.58 30.96 -18.06
N ALA A 229 18.76 30.66 -19.08
CA ALA A 229 17.60 29.81 -18.92
C ALA A 229 17.98 28.40 -18.44
N SER A 230 19.06 27.82 -19.00
CA SER A 230 19.59 26.53 -18.58
C SER A 230 19.97 26.52 -17.08
N ASN A 231 20.80 27.46 -16.63
CA ASN A 231 21.24 27.50 -15.23
C ASN A 231 20.09 27.79 -14.26
N LEU A 232 19.10 28.58 -14.67
CA LEU A 232 17.90 28.81 -13.88
C LEU A 232 17.05 27.52 -13.76
N LEU A 233 16.89 26.78 -14.86
CA LEU A 233 16.07 25.58 -14.94
C LEU A 233 16.73 24.38 -14.24
N SER A 234 18.02 24.13 -14.47
CA SER A 234 18.77 23.02 -13.86
C SER A 234 19.17 23.30 -12.42
N GLY A 235 19.56 24.55 -12.10
CA GLY A 235 20.14 24.89 -10.80
C GLY A 235 19.11 25.28 -9.74
N TYR A 236 18.18 26.18 -10.06
CA TYR A 236 17.27 26.76 -9.06
C TYR A 236 15.86 26.18 -9.12
N ILE A 237 15.20 26.25 -10.28
CA ILE A 237 13.81 25.80 -10.43
C ILE A 237 13.72 24.27 -10.37
N GLY A 238 14.69 23.56 -10.95
CA GLY A 238 14.76 22.09 -10.89
C GLY A 238 14.98 21.54 -9.48
N ASN A 239 15.75 22.25 -8.64
CA ASN A 239 16.11 21.82 -7.29
C ASN A 239 15.13 22.31 -6.19
N ALA A 240 14.35 23.36 -6.44
CA ALA A 240 13.35 23.85 -5.49
C ALA A 240 12.30 22.79 -5.05
N PRO A 241 11.76 21.92 -5.94
CA PRO A 241 10.90 20.80 -5.56
C PRO A 241 11.52 19.87 -4.52
N ILE A 242 12.83 19.57 -4.64
CA ILE A 242 13.56 18.69 -3.72
C ILE A 242 13.66 19.32 -2.34
N ALA A 243 14.02 20.61 -2.29
CA ALA A 243 14.10 21.36 -1.04
C ALA A 243 12.74 21.45 -0.32
N PHE A 244 11.67 21.71 -1.07
CA PHE A 244 10.32 21.74 -0.52
C PHE A 244 9.89 20.37 0.01
N TYR A 245 10.12 19.30 -0.76
CA TYR A 245 9.88 17.93 -0.32
C TYR A 245 10.63 17.62 0.98
N GLY A 246 11.90 17.99 1.07
CA GLY A 246 12.73 17.72 2.25
C GLY A 246 12.15 18.29 3.55
N LEU A 247 11.58 19.49 3.50
CA LEU A 247 10.91 20.11 4.65
C LEU A 247 9.64 19.35 5.06
N VAL A 248 8.76 19.06 4.09
CA VAL A 248 7.49 18.37 4.35
C VAL A 248 7.74 16.95 4.86
N ASN A 249 8.63 16.21 4.22
CA ASN A 249 8.99 14.85 4.60
C ASN A 249 9.65 14.78 5.98
N SER A 250 10.45 15.79 6.34
CA SER A 250 11.09 15.83 7.65
C SER A 250 10.09 16.07 8.78
N GLY A 251 9.12 16.97 8.57
CA GLY A 251 8.00 17.15 9.49
C GLY A 251 7.20 15.84 9.67
N TRP A 252 6.95 15.13 8.57
CA TRP A 252 6.31 13.82 8.62
C TRP A 252 7.14 12.77 9.35
N CYS A 253 8.45 12.67 9.07
CA CYS A 253 9.36 11.76 9.75
C CYS A 253 9.42 12.02 11.26
N TRP A 254 9.41 13.29 11.68
CA TRP A 254 9.35 13.67 13.09
C TRP A 254 8.06 13.19 13.77
N TYR A 255 6.92 13.37 13.11
CA TYR A 255 5.63 12.86 13.60
C TYR A 255 5.66 11.33 13.78
N ILE A 256 6.15 10.60 12.78
CA ILE A 256 6.23 9.13 12.82
C ILE A 256 7.21 8.66 13.90
N PHE A 257 8.36 9.32 14.04
CA PHE A 257 9.34 9.04 15.08
C PHE A 257 8.72 9.19 16.48
N SER A 258 8.01 10.28 16.72
CA SER A 258 7.33 10.56 17.98
C SER A 258 6.24 9.53 18.27
N LYS A 259 5.41 9.21 17.27
CA LYS A 259 4.41 8.13 17.39
C LYS A 259 5.06 6.79 17.77
N ALA A 260 6.14 6.41 17.11
CA ALA A 260 6.86 5.17 17.39
C ALA A 260 7.45 5.15 18.81
N GLN A 261 7.90 6.31 19.32
CA GLN A 261 8.36 6.46 20.70
C GLN A 261 7.21 6.25 21.69
N HIS A 262 6.06 6.88 21.45
CA HIS A 262 4.87 6.70 22.29
C HIS A 262 4.36 5.25 22.30
N HIS A 263 4.49 4.50 21.20
CA HIS A 263 4.18 3.06 21.21
C HIS A 263 5.05 2.28 22.20
N ILE A 264 6.35 2.62 22.30
CA ILE A 264 7.26 1.97 23.25
C ILE A 264 6.84 2.30 24.69
N GLU A 265 6.49 3.56 24.94
CA GLU A 265 6.11 4.03 26.28
C GLU A 265 4.76 3.46 26.72
N ALA A 266 3.74 3.54 25.87
CA ALA A 266 2.39 3.05 26.15
C ALA A 266 2.33 1.54 26.39
N THR A 267 3.28 0.78 25.84
CA THR A 267 3.34 -0.69 26.01
C THR A 267 4.32 -1.14 27.08
N ALA A 268 5.10 -0.24 27.66
CA ALA A 268 6.19 -0.59 28.58
C ALA A 268 5.70 -1.23 29.89
N ALA A 269 4.62 -0.70 30.47
CA ALA A 269 4.02 -1.24 31.69
C ALA A 269 3.03 -2.39 31.39
N PRO A 270 2.02 -2.24 30.50
CA PRO A 270 1.00 -3.26 30.31
C PRO A 270 1.52 -4.59 29.73
N LEU A 271 2.62 -4.55 28.95
CA LEU A 271 3.18 -5.72 28.30
C LEU A 271 4.54 -6.13 28.88
N LYS A 272 4.87 -5.68 30.10
CA LYS A 272 6.18 -5.88 30.71
C LYS A 272 6.55 -7.38 30.77
N GLY A 273 7.70 -7.73 30.20
CA GLY A 273 8.20 -9.11 30.20
C GLY A 273 7.64 -10.01 29.09
N SER A 274 6.64 -9.55 28.32
CA SER A 274 6.11 -10.30 27.18
C SER A 274 7.04 -10.25 25.95
N ARG A 275 6.89 -11.23 25.06
CA ARG A 275 7.57 -11.19 23.74
C ARG A 275 6.94 -10.13 22.84
N ALA A 276 5.63 -9.88 22.97
CA ALA A 276 4.95 -8.78 22.29
C ALA A 276 5.60 -7.41 22.53
N ALA A 277 5.95 -7.06 23.78
CA ALA A 277 6.64 -5.80 24.08
C ALA A 277 7.99 -5.67 23.37
N ALA A 278 8.76 -6.77 23.31
CA ALA A 278 10.03 -6.79 22.60
C ALA A 278 9.85 -6.60 21.08
N LEU A 279 8.81 -7.21 20.49
CA LEU A 279 8.47 -7.07 19.07
C LEU A 279 8.03 -5.64 18.72
N ILE A 280 7.17 -5.03 19.53
CA ILE A 280 6.75 -3.63 19.36
C ILE A 280 7.97 -2.71 19.47
N LYS A 281 8.81 -2.89 20.49
CA LYS A 281 10.04 -2.10 20.64
C LYS A 281 10.96 -2.25 19.44
N ARG A 282 11.17 -3.48 18.94
CA ARG A 282 11.99 -3.76 17.75
C ARG A 282 11.43 -3.02 16.52
N ARG A 283 10.12 -3.11 16.29
CA ARG A 283 9.45 -2.43 15.19
C ARG A 283 9.60 -0.90 15.31
N SER A 284 9.25 -0.34 16.46
CA SER A 284 9.34 1.11 16.70
C SER A 284 10.75 1.62 16.50
N ARG A 285 11.78 0.89 16.94
CA ARG A 285 13.19 1.27 16.71
C ARG A 285 13.56 1.23 15.23
N ASN A 286 13.13 0.22 14.47
CA ASN A 286 13.37 0.17 13.02
C ASN A 286 12.72 1.36 12.29
N VAL A 287 11.51 1.75 12.71
CA VAL A 287 10.81 2.93 12.18
C VAL A 287 11.54 4.21 12.56
N GLN A 288 11.98 4.35 13.80
CA GLN A 288 12.77 5.49 14.27
C GLN A 288 14.09 5.64 13.51
N THR A 289 14.83 4.55 13.30
CA THR A 289 16.07 4.56 12.49
C THR A 289 15.79 5.05 11.07
N PHE A 290 14.72 4.56 10.44
CA PHE A 290 14.30 5.04 9.12
C PHE A 290 13.98 6.53 9.14
N CYS A 291 13.12 6.99 10.06
CA CYS A 291 12.69 8.38 10.13
C CYS A 291 13.85 9.34 10.41
N LEU A 292 14.79 8.95 11.28
CA LEU A 292 15.97 9.76 11.60
C LEU A 292 16.85 9.95 10.36
N ILE A 293 17.19 8.85 9.68
CA ILE A 293 18.08 8.90 8.51
C ILE A 293 17.37 9.57 7.33
N ASN A 294 16.12 9.20 7.05
CA ASN A 294 15.35 9.77 5.93
C ASN A 294 15.07 11.26 6.14
N GLY A 295 14.61 11.65 7.33
CA GLY A 295 14.34 13.06 7.64
C GLY A 295 15.61 13.91 7.49
N THR A 296 16.70 13.52 8.14
CA THR A 296 17.97 14.28 8.04
C THR A 296 18.55 14.30 6.63
N ALA A 297 18.56 13.17 5.93
CA ALA A 297 19.06 13.09 4.55
C ALA A 297 18.26 13.97 3.59
N THR A 298 16.93 14.04 3.73
CA THR A 298 16.10 14.88 2.84
C THR A 298 16.27 16.38 3.10
N ILE A 299 16.51 16.82 4.34
CA ILE A 299 16.91 18.22 4.63
C ILE A 299 18.25 18.53 3.99
N LEU A 300 19.25 17.67 4.22
CA LEU A 300 20.61 17.87 3.69
C LEU A 300 20.62 17.80 2.15
N GLY A 301 19.81 16.93 1.56
CA GLY A 301 19.58 16.85 0.11
C GLY A 301 18.98 18.13 -0.43
N GLY A 302 17.92 18.64 0.21
CA GLY A 302 17.31 19.92 -0.12
C GLY A 302 18.29 21.08 -0.06
N VAL A 303 19.00 21.24 1.07
CA VAL A 303 20.02 22.29 1.23
C VAL A 303 21.17 22.13 0.24
N GLY A 304 21.68 20.90 0.08
CA GLY A 304 22.74 20.56 -0.86
C GLY A 304 22.36 20.93 -2.30
N SER A 305 21.16 20.55 -2.73
CA SER A 305 20.65 20.83 -4.08
C SER A 305 20.50 22.33 -4.39
N MET A 306 20.28 23.16 -3.38
CA MET A 306 20.25 24.62 -3.57
C MET A 306 21.66 25.21 -3.64
N ILE A 307 22.62 24.62 -2.92
CA ILE A 307 24.03 25.05 -2.94
C ILE A 307 24.69 24.66 -4.26
N THR A 308 24.36 23.50 -4.83
CA THR A 308 24.94 23.00 -6.09
C THR A 308 24.73 23.94 -7.27
N ALA A 309 23.69 24.76 -7.25
CA ALA A 309 23.43 25.81 -8.25
C ALA A 309 24.55 26.86 -8.33
N THR A 310 25.35 27.04 -7.27
CA THR A 310 26.39 28.09 -7.21
C THR A 310 27.75 27.61 -6.73
N ARG A 311 27.83 26.46 -6.04
CA ARG A 311 29.07 25.99 -5.40
C ARG A 311 29.25 24.49 -5.56
N TRP A 312 30.38 24.10 -6.15
CA TRP A 312 30.73 22.70 -6.42
C TRP A 312 30.81 21.82 -5.16
N TRP A 313 31.17 22.38 -4.00
CA TRP A 313 31.24 21.59 -2.76
C TRP A 313 29.86 21.14 -2.26
N GLY A 314 28.76 21.72 -2.76
CA GLY A 314 27.41 21.22 -2.50
C GLY A 314 27.24 19.76 -2.91
N TYR A 315 27.92 19.32 -3.96
CA TYR A 315 27.88 17.92 -4.41
C TYR A 315 28.58 16.96 -3.44
N VAL A 316 29.56 17.44 -2.67
CA VAL A 316 30.19 16.64 -1.60
C VAL A 316 29.18 16.33 -0.50
N ILE A 317 28.24 17.24 -0.22
CA ILE A 317 27.13 17.01 0.72
C ILE A 317 26.15 15.98 0.18
N LEU A 318 25.94 15.91 -1.14
CA LEU A 318 25.01 14.96 -1.75
C LEU A 318 25.48 13.50 -1.67
N ILE A 319 26.79 13.24 -1.56
CA ILE A 319 27.33 11.86 -1.45
C ILE A 319 26.70 11.07 -0.27
N PRO A 320 26.74 11.55 0.99
CA PRO A 320 26.08 10.88 2.10
C PRO A 320 24.55 10.87 1.98
N VAL A 321 23.95 11.84 1.31
CA VAL A 321 22.50 11.86 1.03
C VAL A 321 22.10 10.71 0.10
N ILE A 322 22.85 10.50 -0.99
CA ILE A 322 22.62 9.40 -1.94
C ILE A 322 22.75 8.05 -1.23
N MET A 323 23.81 7.86 -0.43
CA MET A 323 23.99 6.62 0.34
C MET A 323 22.83 6.40 1.33
N SER A 324 22.37 7.47 1.97
CA SER A 324 21.23 7.42 2.89
C SER A 324 19.92 7.09 2.18
N SER A 325 19.70 7.60 0.96
CA SER A 325 18.52 7.29 0.14
C SER A 325 18.48 5.81 -0.25
N VAL A 326 19.60 5.25 -0.71
CA VAL A 326 19.72 3.81 -1.01
C VAL A 326 19.47 2.97 0.25
N PHE A 327 20.07 3.35 1.38
CA PHE A 327 19.83 2.69 2.66
C PHE A 327 18.35 2.73 3.04
N CYS A 328 17.71 3.91 3.00
CA CYS A 328 16.31 4.11 3.36
C CYS A 328 15.38 3.28 2.47
N ASN A 329 15.64 3.18 1.16
CA ASN A 329 14.87 2.33 0.26
C ASN A 329 14.95 0.85 0.67
N VAL A 330 16.17 0.33 0.87
CA VAL A 330 16.37 -1.07 1.29
C VAL A 330 15.77 -1.33 2.67
N TRP A 331 15.96 -0.39 3.60
CA TRP A 331 15.48 -0.49 4.97
C TRP A 331 13.95 -0.46 5.03
N TRP A 332 13.32 0.42 4.25
CA TRP A 332 11.86 0.45 4.12
C TRP A 332 11.34 -0.91 3.66
N ARG A 333 11.84 -1.40 2.52
CA ARG A 333 11.41 -2.67 1.92
C ARG A 333 11.59 -3.85 2.87
N ARG A 334 12.73 -3.91 3.58
CA ARG A 334 13.10 -5.06 4.40
C ARG A 334 12.67 -5.00 5.86
N ARG A 335 12.42 -3.82 6.44
CA ARG A 335 12.23 -3.66 7.90
C ARG A 335 11.00 -2.84 8.30
N VAL A 336 10.52 -1.91 7.48
CA VAL A 336 9.46 -0.95 7.87
C VAL A 336 8.15 -1.21 7.15
N GLY A 337 8.18 -1.21 5.81
CA GLY A 337 7.02 -1.43 4.97
C GLY A 337 6.43 -2.83 5.13
N TYR A 338 5.14 -2.96 4.87
CA TYR A 338 4.43 -4.24 4.90
C TYR A 338 3.29 -4.22 3.90
N THR A 339 2.88 -5.39 3.45
CA THR A 339 1.70 -5.60 2.62
C THR A 339 0.56 -6.05 3.52
N ARG A 340 -0.65 -5.52 3.32
CA ARG A 340 -1.86 -6.04 3.96
C ARG A 340 -3.08 -5.91 3.05
N ALA A 341 -3.97 -6.88 3.14
CA ALA A 341 -5.32 -6.74 2.63
C ALA A 341 -6.15 -5.86 3.57
N TRP A 342 -7.26 -5.32 3.07
CA TRP A 342 -8.30 -4.82 3.96
C TRP A 342 -9.08 -6.01 4.51
N ALA A 343 -9.32 -5.99 5.83
CA ALA A 343 -10.37 -6.82 6.40
C ALA A 343 -11.65 -6.50 5.63
N LYS A 344 -12.39 -7.53 5.23
CA LYS A 344 -13.45 -7.46 4.21
C LYS A 344 -14.33 -6.23 4.38
N PRO A 345 -14.69 -5.51 3.28
CA PRO A 345 -15.38 -4.23 3.37
C PRO A 345 -16.54 -4.25 4.37
N ALA A 346 -16.58 -3.26 5.26
CA ALA A 346 -17.55 -3.12 6.34
C ALA A 346 -17.48 -4.15 7.50
N THR A 347 -16.40 -4.93 7.62
CA THR A 347 -16.12 -5.67 8.87
C THR A 347 -15.07 -4.92 9.70
N PHE A 348 -15.52 -4.35 10.82
CA PHE A 348 -14.65 -3.70 11.81
C PHE A 348 -14.63 -4.57 13.08
N PRO A 349 -13.84 -5.68 13.06
CA PRO A 349 -13.80 -6.59 14.19
C PRO A 349 -13.28 -5.86 15.43
N ALA A 350 -13.88 -6.19 16.57
CA ALA A 350 -13.46 -5.64 17.85
C ALA A 350 -11.99 -5.98 18.13
N LEU A 351 -11.23 -5.04 18.67
CA LEU A 351 -9.82 -5.27 18.97
C LEU A 351 -9.70 -5.76 20.41
N VAL A 352 -9.47 -7.06 20.57
CA VAL A 352 -9.20 -7.66 21.87
C VAL A 352 -7.68 -7.69 22.09
N PRO A 353 -7.14 -7.00 23.13
CA PRO A 353 -5.69 -6.91 23.35
C PRO A 353 -5.00 -8.27 23.49
N GLY A 354 -5.61 -9.22 24.20
CA GLY A 354 -5.09 -10.57 24.36
C GLY A 354 -4.95 -11.32 23.03
N GLU A 355 -5.93 -11.17 22.13
CA GLU A 355 -5.86 -11.76 20.79
C GLU A 355 -4.80 -11.08 19.93
N LEU A 356 -4.65 -9.75 20.02
CA LEU A 356 -3.60 -9.02 19.31
C LEU A 356 -2.20 -9.45 19.77
N VAL A 357 -1.99 -9.65 21.07
CA VAL A 357 -0.75 -10.18 21.64
C VAL A 357 -0.48 -11.59 21.11
N ALA A 358 -1.48 -12.48 21.18
CA ALA A 358 -1.35 -13.85 20.69
C ALA A 358 -1.04 -13.91 19.19
N ASN A 359 -1.73 -13.10 18.38
CA ASN A 359 -1.52 -13.01 16.93
C ASN A 359 -0.15 -12.44 16.58
N LEU A 360 0.33 -11.43 17.31
CA LEU A 360 1.66 -10.85 17.11
C LEU A 360 2.75 -11.87 17.41
N GLU A 361 2.66 -12.57 18.53
CA GLU A 361 3.65 -13.58 18.92
C GLU A 361 3.59 -14.81 17.99
N PHE A 362 2.40 -15.21 17.57
CA PHE A 362 2.20 -16.27 16.59
C PHE A 362 2.86 -15.90 15.25
N ALA A 363 2.58 -14.72 14.70
CA ALA A 363 3.15 -14.27 13.43
C ALA A 363 4.69 -14.25 13.48
N ALA A 364 5.27 -13.75 14.58
CA ALA A 364 6.72 -13.74 14.78
C ALA A 364 7.34 -15.14 14.90
N ARG A 365 6.60 -16.13 15.41
CA ARG A 365 7.05 -17.54 15.45
C ARG A 365 6.88 -18.20 14.09
N ALA A 366 5.72 -18.03 13.46
CA ALA A 366 5.38 -18.63 12.18
C ALA A 366 6.38 -18.25 11.07
N GLU A 367 6.83 -16.99 11.01
CA GLU A 367 7.89 -16.58 10.08
C GLU A 367 9.14 -17.46 10.20
N VAL A 368 9.60 -17.71 11.44
CA VAL A 368 10.83 -18.48 11.70
C VAL A 368 10.59 -19.95 11.40
N THR A 369 9.49 -20.52 11.90
CA THR A 369 9.15 -21.93 11.69
C THR A 369 9.02 -22.30 10.22
N ILE A 370 8.44 -21.44 9.38
CA ILE A 370 8.34 -21.68 7.92
C ILE A 370 9.72 -21.70 7.27
N ARG A 371 10.64 -20.82 7.69
CA ARG A 371 12.01 -20.81 7.15
C ARG A 371 12.81 -22.05 7.52
N GLU A 372 12.57 -22.58 8.71
CA GLU A 372 13.23 -23.78 9.20
C GLU A 372 12.64 -25.06 8.62
N ASN A 373 11.36 -25.03 8.20
CA ASN A 373 10.62 -26.19 7.70
C ASN A 373 10.07 -25.93 6.29
N LEU A 374 10.95 -25.64 5.33
CA LEU A 374 10.56 -25.33 3.96
C LEU A 374 9.97 -26.51 3.20
N ASP A 375 10.21 -27.75 3.63
CA ASP A 375 9.69 -28.91 2.91
C ASP A 375 8.18 -29.07 3.10
N ASN A 376 7.70 -29.02 4.36
CA ASN A 376 6.30 -29.19 4.74
C ASN A 376 5.86 -28.17 5.81
N PRO A 377 5.72 -26.88 5.45
CA PRO A 377 5.44 -25.83 6.43
C PRO A 377 4.09 -26.00 7.14
N LEU A 378 3.05 -26.55 6.48
CA LEU A 378 1.71 -26.67 7.08
C LEU A 378 1.64 -27.69 8.23
N GLU A 379 2.49 -28.72 8.26
CA GLU A 379 2.52 -29.74 9.32
C GLU A 379 2.83 -29.14 10.70
N GLN A 380 3.47 -27.98 10.74
CA GLN A 380 3.82 -27.28 11.98
C GLN A 380 2.65 -26.47 12.56
N PHE A 381 1.60 -26.24 11.77
CA PHE A 381 0.51 -25.31 12.14
C PHE A 381 -0.89 -25.95 12.11
N VAL A 382 -1.08 -26.98 11.30
CA VAL A 382 -2.36 -27.66 11.12
C VAL A 382 -2.25 -29.10 11.63
N ALA A 383 -3.14 -29.50 12.54
CA ALA A 383 -3.11 -30.82 13.16
C ALA A 383 -3.27 -31.96 12.14
N ASP A 384 -4.13 -31.76 11.15
CA ASP A 384 -4.24 -32.62 9.96
C ASP A 384 -3.93 -31.79 8.71
N SER A 385 -2.66 -31.78 8.31
CA SER A 385 -2.20 -31.11 7.09
C SER A 385 -2.69 -31.77 5.79
N THR A 386 -3.31 -32.95 5.88
CA THR A 386 -3.91 -33.68 4.76
C THR A 386 -5.42 -33.40 4.63
N SER A 387 -6.02 -32.76 5.63
CA SER A 387 -7.41 -32.33 5.63
C SER A 387 -7.54 -30.95 4.97
N LEU A 388 -8.14 -30.92 3.78
CA LEU A 388 -8.42 -29.66 3.08
C LEU A 388 -9.26 -28.68 3.92
N PRO A 389 -10.34 -29.09 4.62
CA PRO A 389 -11.07 -28.19 5.51
C PRO A 389 -10.21 -27.51 6.58
N ASP A 390 -9.32 -28.27 7.23
CA ASP A 390 -8.47 -27.73 8.32
C ASP A 390 -7.41 -26.79 7.78
N VAL A 391 -6.83 -27.11 6.61
CA VAL A 391 -5.89 -26.22 5.91
C VAL A 391 -6.59 -24.93 5.47
N LEU A 392 -7.79 -24.99 4.89
CA LEU A 392 -8.52 -23.80 4.47
C LEU A 392 -8.93 -22.93 5.66
N ALA A 393 -9.37 -23.54 6.77
CA ALA A 393 -9.69 -22.82 8.00
C ALA A 393 -8.46 -22.09 8.56
N PHE A 394 -7.28 -22.73 8.50
CA PHE A 394 -6.02 -22.09 8.88
C PHE A 394 -5.68 -20.89 7.96
N LEU A 395 -5.76 -21.07 6.64
CA LEU A 395 -5.45 -20.02 5.67
C LEU A 395 -6.42 -18.84 5.79
N GLU A 396 -7.71 -19.10 6.06
CA GLU A 396 -8.71 -18.05 6.28
C GLU A 396 -8.46 -17.30 7.58
N ARG A 397 -8.14 -18.00 8.67
CA ARG A 397 -7.86 -17.39 9.99
C ARG A 397 -6.68 -16.41 9.96
N TYR A 398 -5.69 -16.67 9.12
CA TYR A 398 -4.46 -15.87 9.05
C TYR A 398 -4.34 -15.07 7.75
N ASP A 399 -5.44 -14.79 7.05
CA ASP A 399 -5.49 -13.92 5.86
C ASP A 399 -4.59 -14.37 4.69
N LEU A 400 -4.34 -15.68 4.55
CA LEU A 400 -3.61 -16.29 3.42
C LEU A 400 -4.53 -16.87 2.35
N PHE A 401 -5.82 -17.02 2.66
CA PHE A 401 -6.79 -17.66 1.77
C PHE A 401 -6.88 -16.99 0.40
N ASP A 402 -6.83 -15.67 0.34
CA ASP A 402 -6.89 -14.95 -0.92
C ASP A 402 -5.67 -15.24 -1.83
N ASP A 403 -4.47 -15.32 -1.25
CA ASP A 403 -3.24 -15.63 -1.99
C ASP A 403 -3.23 -17.08 -2.46
N PHE A 404 -3.79 -17.98 -1.63
CA PHE A 404 -4.06 -19.35 -2.03
C PHE A 404 -5.05 -19.43 -3.22
N CYS A 405 -6.16 -18.69 -3.18
CA CYS A 405 -7.12 -18.61 -4.28
C CYS A 405 -6.43 -18.16 -5.59
N LEU A 406 -5.62 -17.11 -5.53
CA LEU A 406 -4.87 -16.64 -6.70
C LEU A 406 -3.89 -17.71 -7.22
N ARG A 407 -3.20 -18.43 -6.32
CA ARG A 407 -2.29 -19.52 -6.67
C ARG A 407 -3.03 -20.66 -7.35
N VAL A 408 -4.16 -21.11 -6.80
CA VAL A 408 -4.99 -22.19 -7.37
C VAL A 408 -5.41 -21.85 -8.79
N ILE A 409 -5.98 -20.66 -9.01
CA ILE A 409 -6.44 -20.23 -10.33
C ILE A 409 -5.30 -20.12 -11.34
N SER A 410 -4.10 -19.75 -10.89
CA SER A 410 -2.93 -19.57 -11.75
C SER A 410 -2.18 -20.87 -12.06
N SER A 411 -2.27 -21.89 -11.20
CA SER A 411 -1.40 -23.07 -11.26
C SER A 411 -2.10 -24.40 -11.43
N VAL A 412 -3.41 -24.44 -11.17
CA VAL A 412 -4.23 -25.65 -11.30
C VAL A 412 -5.32 -25.38 -12.33
N PRO A 413 -5.07 -25.66 -13.63
CA PRO A 413 -6.03 -25.37 -14.71
C PRO A 413 -7.39 -26.04 -14.49
N GLU A 414 -7.38 -27.26 -13.96
CA GLU A 414 -8.59 -28.03 -13.66
C GLU A 414 -9.44 -27.33 -12.59
N ALA A 415 -8.82 -26.86 -11.50
CA ALA A 415 -9.49 -26.08 -10.46
C ALA A 415 -9.96 -24.72 -10.99
N CYS A 416 -9.17 -24.05 -11.84
CA CYS A 416 -9.57 -22.81 -12.51
C CYS A 416 -10.82 -23.01 -13.38
N SER A 417 -10.91 -24.14 -14.11
CA SER A 417 -12.09 -24.49 -14.90
C SER A 417 -13.30 -24.81 -14.03
N ALA A 418 -13.12 -25.58 -12.95
CA ALA A 418 -14.18 -25.98 -12.03
C ALA A 418 -14.78 -24.78 -11.29
N LEU A 419 -13.95 -23.79 -10.95
CA LEU A 419 -14.35 -22.54 -10.32
C LEU A 419 -14.93 -21.51 -11.32
N GLY A 420 -15.01 -21.83 -12.61
CA GLY A 420 -15.62 -20.96 -13.63
C GLY A 420 -14.68 -19.95 -14.28
N GLY A 421 -13.38 -19.95 -13.94
CA GLY A 421 -12.38 -19.02 -14.46
C GLY A 421 -11.97 -19.27 -15.93
N SER A 422 -12.35 -20.41 -16.52
CA SER A 422 -12.06 -20.74 -17.93
C SER A 422 -13.04 -20.15 -18.94
N GLN A 423 -14.16 -19.58 -18.49
CA GLN A 423 -15.14 -18.96 -19.38
C GLN A 423 -14.59 -17.65 -19.94
N SER A 424 -14.58 -17.48 -21.28
CA SER A 424 -14.03 -16.30 -21.96
C SER A 424 -14.76 -14.99 -21.65
N THR A 425 -15.96 -15.07 -21.08
CA THR A 425 -16.79 -13.94 -20.63
C THR A 425 -16.63 -13.60 -19.15
N CYS A 426 -15.92 -14.43 -18.37
CA CYS A 426 -15.73 -14.22 -16.94
C CYS A 426 -14.54 -13.28 -16.69
N ASN A 427 -14.85 -12.00 -16.47
CA ASN A 427 -13.84 -10.99 -16.12
C ASN A 427 -13.61 -10.88 -14.60
N GLU A 428 -14.53 -11.42 -13.80
CA GLU A 428 -14.47 -11.39 -12.34
C GLU A 428 -14.84 -12.75 -11.76
N LEU A 429 -14.09 -13.18 -10.75
CA LEU A 429 -14.26 -14.45 -10.09
C LEU A 429 -14.33 -14.25 -8.57
N ASN A 430 -15.33 -14.86 -7.96
CA ASN A 430 -15.64 -14.78 -6.53
C ASN A 430 -15.49 -16.19 -5.93
N ILE A 431 -14.47 -16.38 -5.10
CA ILE A 431 -14.12 -17.70 -4.53
C ILE A 431 -14.21 -17.62 -3.01
N GLY A 432 -15.05 -18.43 -2.40
CA GLY A 432 -15.05 -18.63 -0.95
C GLY A 432 -14.61 -20.04 -0.56
N VAL A 433 -14.45 -20.27 0.74
CA VAL A 433 -14.06 -21.58 1.29
C VAL A 433 -15.06 -22.67 0.89
N GLY A 434 -16.35 -22.35 0.89
CA GLY A 434 -17.42 -23.30 0.54
C GLY A 434 -17.34 -23.78 -0.91
N GLU A 435 -17.00 -22.89 -1.84
CA GLU A 435 -16.87 -23.20 -3.26
C GLU A 435 -15.66 -24.12 -3.51
N ILE A 436 -14.56 -23.93 -2.78
CA ILE A 436 -13.38 -24.81 -2.85
C ILE A 436 -13.69 -26.18 -2.25
N LEU A 437 -14.38 -26.23 -1.11
CA LEU A 437 -14.77 -27.50 -0.48
C LEU A 437 -15.82 -28.27 -1.28
N ALA A 438 -16.64 -27.59 -2.08
CA ALA A 438 -17.61 -28.20 -2.97
C ALA A 438 -17.00 -28.70 -4.30
N SER A 439 -15.71 -28.43 -4.53
CA SER A 439 -14.99 -28.92 -5.71
C SER A 439 -14.83 -30.44 -5.68
N ASP A 440 -14.53 -31.04 -6.83
CA ASP A 440 -14.37 -32.49 -6.92
C ASP A 440 -13.23 -32.99 -6.01
N LYS A 441 -13.45 -34.11 -5.33
CA LYS A 441 -12.48 -34.73 -4.42
C LYS A 441 -11.19 -35.12 -5.13
N SER A 442 -11.25 -35.38 -6.43
CA SER A 442 -10.08 -35.62 -7.28
C SER A 442 -9.09 -34.45 -7.27
N LEU A 443 -9.56 -33.22 -7.05
CA LEU A 443 -8.73 -32.00 -7.00
C LEU A 443 -8.12 -31.73 -5.62
N HIS A 444 -8.60 -32.38 -4.56
CA HIS A 444 -8.17 -32.06 -3.19
C HIS A 444 -6.66 -32.22 -2.99
N ALA A 445 -6.05 -33.25 -3.58
CA ALA A 445 -4.60 -33.43 -3.50
C ALA A 445 -3.83 -32.28 -4.18
N GLN A 446 -4.30 -31.80 -5.34
CA GLN A 446 -3.69 -30.68 -6.06
C GLN A 446 -3.88 -29.36 -5.29
N LEU A 447 -5.04 -29.18 -4.65
CA LEU A 447 -5.33 -28.01 -3.81
C LEU A 447 -4.43 -27.98 -2.56
N LEU A 448 -4.21 -29.13 -1.92
CA LEU A 448 -3.28 -29.24 -0.78
C LEU A 448 -1.83 -28.94 -1.20
N ASP A 449 -1.38 -29.46 -2.35
CA ASP A 449 -0.06 -29.13 -2.88
C ASP A 449 0.08 -27.63 -3.21
N ALA A 450 -0.97 -27.02 -3.78
CA ALA A 450 -1.01 -25.57 -4.00
C ALA A 450 -0.96 -24.77 -2.69
N ALA A 451 -1.61 -25.24 -1.62
CA ALA A 451 -1.55 -24.63 -0.29
C ALA A 451 -0.15 -24.73 0.33
N GLN A 452 0.49 -25.90 0.24
CA GLN A 452 1.90 -26.08 0.65
C GLN A 452 2.82 -25.16 -0.15
N GLY A 453 2.67 -25.12 -1.48
CA GLY A 453 3.40 -24.19 -2.36
C GLY A 453 3.23 -22.73 -1.95
N CYS A 454 2.00 -22.30 -1.69
CA CYS A 454 1.69 -20.95 -1.22
C CYS A 454 2.41 -20.63 0.11
N MET A 455 2.39 -21.55 1.06
CA MET A 455 3.08 -21.38 2.36
C MET A 455 4.60 -21.30 2.21
N ARG A 456 5.18 -22.12 1.33
CA ARG A 456 6.64 -22.11 1.06
C ARG A 456 7.10 -20.81 0.41
N GLU A 457 6.35 -20.32 -0.57
CA GLU A 457 6.73 -19.15 -1.37
C GLU A 457 6.41 -17.83 -0.64
N LEU A 458 5.23 -17.71 -0.04
CA LEU A 458 4.70 -16.44 0.50
C LEU A 458 4.60 -16.41 2.02
N GLY A 459 4.49 -17.57 2.68
CA GLY A 459 4.16 -17.64 4.12
C GLY A 459 5.12 -16.86 5.01
N ALA A 460 6.44 -16.98 4.79
CA ALA A 460 7.42 -16.27 5.60
C ALA A 460 7.37 -14.74 5.42
N GLU A 461 7.06 -14.25 4.21
CA GLU A 461 6.89 -12.81 3.98
C GLU A 461 5.55 -12.32 4.56
N HIS A 462 4.49 -13.11 4.39
CA HIS A 462 3.16 -12.84 4.91
C HIS A 462 3.17 -12.67 6.43
N PHE A 463 3.68 -13.65 7.18
CA PHE A 463 3.70 -13.55 8.64
C PHE A 463 4.63 -12.44 9.15
N ARG A 464 5.67 -12.08 8.39
CA ARG A 464 6.48 -10.89 8.69
C ARG A 464 5.67 -9.60 8.51
N ASN A 465 4.81 -9.54 7.51
CA ASN A 465 3.90 -8.41 7.29
C ASN A 465 2.79 -8.36 8.35
N CYS A 466 2.24 -9.50 8.75
CA CYS A 466 1.31 -9.61 9.88
C CYS A 466 1.96 -9.14 11.18
N GLU A 467 3.16 -9.61 11.52
CA GLU A 467 3.90 -9.17 12.71
C GLU A 467 4.00 -7.64 12.75
N ARG A 468 4.38 -7.05 11.61
CA ARG A 468 4.49 -5.61 11.44
C ARG A 468 3.17 -4.90 11.68
N TYR A 469 2.12 -5.33 11.00
CA TYR A 469 0.82 -4.69 11.09
C TYR A 469 0.20 -4.84 12.48
N THR A 470 0.23 -6.03 13.08
CA THR A 470 -0.31 -6.29 14.42
C THR A 470 0.46 -5.52 15.49
N ALA A 471 1.79 -5.39 15.38
CA ALA A 471 2.56 -4.56 16.30
C ALA A 471 2.21 -3.05 16.19
N GLU A 472 1.86 -2.57 15.00
CA GLU A 472 1.34 -1.20 14.81
C GLU A 472 -0.03 -1.01 15.47
N LEU A 473 -0.94 -1.96 15.24
CA LEU A 473 -2.28 -1.97 15.82
C LEU A 473 -2.20 -1.99 17.34
N LEU A 474 -1.44 -2.92 17.91
CA LEU A 474 -1.30 -3.08 19.36
C LEU A 474 -0.64 -1.86 20.02
N GLY A 475 0.42 -1.33 19.42
CA GLY A 475 1.05 -0.09 19.90
C GLY A 475 0.12 1.12 19.84
N THR A 476 -0.70 1.22 18.79
CA THR A 476 -1.70 2.28 18.64
C THR A 476 -2.87 2.09 19.61
N TYR A 477 -3.28 0.84 19.86
CA TYR A 477 -4.33 0.50 20.82
C TYR A 477 -3.99 1.01 22.21
N TYR A 478 -2.83 0.60 22.75
CA TYR A 478 -2.40 1.05 24.09
C TYR A 478 -2.16 2.57 24.15
N LEU A 479 -1.72 3.19 23.05
CA LEU A 479 -1.59 4.65 22.99
C LEU A 479 -2.94 5.38 23.13
N ILE A 480 -4.01 4.85 22.53
CA ILE A 480 -5.34 5.49 22.55
C ILE A 480 -6.14 5.08 23.80
N ALA A 481 -6.06 3.81 24.21
CA ALA A 481 -6.75 3.28 25.39
C ALA A 481 -6.18 3.85 26.71
N GLY A 482 -4.91 4.26 26.73
CA GLY A 482 -4.18 4.60 27.94
C GLY A 482 -3.66 3.35 28.67
N ASN A 483 -3.29 3.49 29.96
CA ASN A 483 -2.87 2.38 30.82
C ASN A 483 -4.09 1.50 31.19
N VAL A 484 -4.56 0.69 30.25
CA VAL A 484 -5.46 -0.43 30.55
C VAL A 484 -4.59 -1.64 30.84
N ASP A 485 -4.72 -2.23 32.03
CA ASP A 485 -3.94 -3.40 32.41
C ASP A 485 -4.38 -4.62 31.59
N PHE A 486 -3.47 -5.58 31.39
CA PHE A 486 -3.69 -6.75 30.51
C PHE A 486 -4.81 -7.68 31.02
N ASP A 487 -5.10 -7.63 32.32
CA ASP A 487 -6.20 -8.33 32.95
C ASP A 487 -7.40 -7.39 32.99
N GLY A 488 -8.38 -7.58 32.10
CA GLY A 488 -9.57 -6.75 31.98
C GLY A 488 -10.47 -6.78 33.22
N ILE A 489 -10.08 -6.06 34.26
CA ILE A 489 -10.93 -5.60 35.34
C ILE A 489 -10.90 -4.08 35.29
N GLU A 490 -12.04 -3.51 34.90
CA GLU A 490 -12.32 -2.11 35.16
C GLU A 490 -12.16 -1.88 36.67
N ASP A 491 -11.14 -1.13 37.08
CA ASP A 491 -11.14 -0.49 38.40
C ASP A 491 -12.21 0.62 38.35
N ALA A 492 -13.45 0.20 38.54
CA ALA A 492 -14.52 1.06 38.98
C ALA A 492 -14.18 1.53 40.41
N GLY A 493 -13.77 2.80 40.54
CA GLY A 493 -13.80 3.47 41.84
C GLY A 493 -12.64 4.41 42.10
N GLY A 494 -12.81 5.68 41.72
CA GLY A 494 -11.88 6.74 42.06
C GLY A 494 -12.46 8.12 41.86
N ALA A 495 -13.68 8.34 42.34
CA ALA A 495 -14.18 9.69 42.56
C ALA A 495 -13.28 10.38 43.60
N THR A 496 -12.60 11.44 43.21
CA THR A 496 -12.25 12.51 44.16
C THR A 496 -12.65 13.83 43.55
N GLU A 497 -13.75 14.32 44.12
CA GLU A 497 -14.22 15.69 44.05
C GLU A 497 -13.11 16.68 44.42
N SER A 498 -13.22 17.84 43.79
CA SER A 498 -12.68 19.12 44.22
C SER A 498 -12.84 19.38 45.73
N SER A 499 -11.79 19.86 46.39
CA SER A 499 -11.93 20.82 47.49
C SER A 499 -10.70 21.71 47.64
N GLU A 500 -10.98 23.00 47.74
CA GLU A 500 -10.18 24.15 48.15
C GLU A 500 -8.89 23.90 48.95
N LYS A 501 -7.76 24.43 48.46
CA LYS A 501 -7.08 25.65 48.98
C LYS A 501 -5.85 26.03 48.16
#